data_AF-A0AAE8W7N8-F1
#
_entry.id   AF-A0AAE8W7N8-F1
#
_cell.length_a   1.000
_cell.length_b   1.000
_cell.length_c   1.000
_cell.angle_alpha   90.00
_cell.angle_beta   90.00
_cell.angle_gamma   90.00
#
_symmetry.space_group_name_H-M   'P 1'
#
loop_
_entity.id
_entity.type
_entity.pdbx_description
1 polymer ?
#
loop_
_entity_poly.entity_id
_entity_poly.type
_entity_poly.pdbx_seq_one_letter_code
_entity_poly.pdbx_strand_id
1 'polypeptide(L)'
;MTGRPAEQALTPVVGALPPALAELLAAISDTLDMPPAAPGLRNEVAHGLHAEERIHLVQMAIRDVLNGKSHGLQFEVAYLRQRIAARPPRYTTIDQVLDGGEGQ
;
A
#
# COMPACT_ATOMS: atom_id res chain seq x y z
N MET A 1 -48.73 11.24 13.72
CA MET A 1 -48.07 10.21 12.88
C MET A 1 -47.72 10.90 11.57
N THR A 2 -46.49 11.10 11.12
CA THR A 2 -45.21 10.40 11.31
C THR A 2 -44.05 11.40 11.18
N GLY A 3 -42.97 11.13 11.93
CA GLY A 3 -41.84 12.04 12.18
C GLY A 3 -41.03 12.44 10.94
N ARG A 4 -40.52 13.67 11.00
CA ARG A 4 -39.48 14.21 10.11
C ARG A 4 -38.23 13.31 10.25
N PRO A 5 -37.58 12.89 9.14
CA PRO A 5 -36.46 11.96 9.19
C PRO A 5 -35.35 12.54 10.06
N ALA A 6 -34.77 11.65 10.86
CA ALA A 6 -33.69 11.92 11.78
C ALA A 6 -32.67 12.89 11.16
N GLU A 7 -32.50 14.01 11.86
CA GLU A 7 -31.28 14.80 11.82
C GLU A 7 -30.13 13.82 12.07
N GLN A 8 -29.53 13.30 10.99
CA GLN A 8 -28.26 12.61 11.04
C GLN A 8 -27.25 13.67 11.45
N ALA A 9 -27.15 13.88 12.76
CA ALA A 9 -26.01 14.51 13.37
C ALA A 9 -24.81 13.67 12.93
N LEU A 10 -24.09 14.16 11.92
CA LEU A 10 -22.75 13.69 11.58
C LEU A 10 -21.97 13.75 12.88
N THR A 11 -21.74 12.60 13.51
CA THR A 11 -20.94 12.50 14.71
C THR A 11 -19.62 13.19 14.40
N PRO A 12 -19.26 14.31 15.05
CA PRO A 12 -17.99 14.95 14.78
C PRO A 12 -16.91 13.93 15.16
N VAL A 13 -16.09 13.52 14.19
CA VAL A 13 -14.88 12.74 14.48
C VAL A 13 -13.95 13.66 15.25
N VAL A 14 -14.12 13.68 16.58
CA VAL A 14 -13.18 14.34 17.50
C VAL A 14 -11.83 13.65 17.30
N GLY A 15 -10.85 14.35 16.73
CA GLY A 15 -9.50 13.82 16.50
C GLY A 15 -9.21 13.33 15.08
N ALA A 16 -9.67 14.05 14.05
CA ALA A 16 -9.23 13.80 12.67
C ALA A 16 -7.69 13.88 12.58
N LEU A 17 -7.07 12.84 12.01
CA LEU A 17 -5.63 12.84 11.73
C LEU A 17 -5.24 14.07 10.90
N PRO A 18 -4.06 14.68 11.13
CA PRO A 18 -3.54 15.69 10.23
C PRO A 18 -3.50 15.15 8.79
N PRO A 19 -3.93 15.93 7.77
CA PRO A 19 -4.04 15.43 6.39
C PRO A 19 -2.77 14.78 5.87
N ALA A 20 -1.61 15.39 6.13
CA ALA A 20 -0.31 14.85 5.72
C ALA A 20 0.03 13.50 6.37
N LEU A 21 -0.43 13.27 7.60
CA LEU A 21 -0.25 11.97 8.27
C LEU A 21 -1.23 10.94 7.72
N ALA A 22 -2.47 11.33 7.43
CA ALA A 22 -3.46 10.44 6.81
C ALA A 22 -2.98 9.98 5.43
N GLU A 23 -2.40 10.88 4.63
CA GLU A 23 -1.82 10.54 3.32
C GLU A 23 -0.61 9.61 3.44
N LEU A 24 0.25 9.80 4.43
CA LEU A 24 1.37 8.87 4.69
C LEU A 24 0.86 7.48 5.07
N LEU A 25 -0.14 7.39 5.96
CA LEU A 25 -0.74 6.10 6.33
C LEU A 25 -1.43 5.43 5.14
N ALA A 26 -2.10 6.20 4.29
CA ALA A 26 -2.67 5.67 3.05
C ALA A 26 -1.58 5.12 2.11
N ALA A 27 -0.48 5.87 1.90
CA ALA A 27 0.63 5.40 1.09
C ALA A 27 1.32 4.14 1.66
N ILE A 28 1.44 4.04 3.00
CA ILE A 28 1.93 2.84 3.66
C ILE A 28 0.97 1.66 3.43
N SER A 29 -0.34 1.89 3.60
CA SER A 29 -1.36 0.87 3.35
C SER A 29 -1.31 0.38 1.91
N ASP A 30 -1.26 1.29 0.93
CA ASP A 30 -1.14 0.96 -0.49
C ASP A 30 0.16 0.21 -0.80
N THR A 31 1.25 0.55 -0.10
CA THR A 31 2.53 -0.18 -0.24
C THR A 31 2.36 -1.60 0.25
N LEU A 32 1.73 -1.82 1.40
CA LEU A 32 1.57 -3.14 2.00
C LEU A 32 0.45 -3.96 1.35
N ASP A 33 -0.43 -3.34 0.56
CA ASP A 33 -1.50 -4.02 -0.16
C ASP A 33 -0.92 -4.89 -1.29
N MET A 34 -0.81 -6.18 -0.98
CA MET A 34 -0.30 -7.20 -1.87
C MET A 34 -1.33 -8.33 -2.05
N PRO A 35 -1.58 -8.78 -3.29
CA PRO A 35 -2.41 -9.94 -3.52
C PRO A 35 -1.73 -11.20 -2.94
N PRO A 36 -2.51 -12.21 -2.53
CA PRO A 36 -1.96 -13.45 -1.99
C PRO A 36 -1.24 -14.26 -3.06
N ALA A 37 -0.18 -14.97 -2.65
CA ALA A 37 0.60 -15.81 -3.56
C ALA A 37 -0.29 -16.83 -4.29
N ALA A 38 -0.09 -16.98 -5.60
CA ALA A 38 -0.63 -18.11 -6.32
C ALA A 38 0.00 -19.42 -5.77
N PRO A 39 -0.71 -20.57 -5.82
CA PRO A 39 -0.16 -21.83 -5.35
C PRO A 39 1.16 -22.20 -6.06
N GLY A 40 2.08 -22.80 -5.31
CA GLY A 40 3.32 -23.38 -5.84
C GLY A 40 4.57 -22.68 -5.31
N LEU A 41 5.60 -23.49 -5.02
CA LEU A 41 6.81 -23.05 -4.32
C LEU A 41 7.50 -21.83 -4.95
N ARG A 42 7.59 -21.77 -6.29
CA ARG A 42 8.20 -20.61 -6.99
C ARG A 42 7.42 -19.31 -6.78
N ASN A 43 6.09 -19.40 -6.79
CA ASN A 43 5.20 -18.25 -6.60
C ASN A 43 5.26 -17.77 -5.15
N GLU A 44 5.32 -18.69 -4.18
CA GLU A 44 5.48 -18.38 -2.77
C GLU A 44 6.82 -17.70 -2.46
N VAL A 45 7.93 -18.19 -3.04
CA VAL A 45 9.25 -17.56 -2.90
C VAL A 45 9.26 -16.15 -3.52
N ALA A 46 8.73 -15.99 -4.74
CA ALA A 46 8.67 -14.69 -5.40
C ALA A 46 7.80 -13.69 -4.62
N HIS A 47 6.66 -14.14 -4.10
CA HIS A 47 5.81 -13.36 -3.22
C HIS A 47 6.55 -12.95 -1.94
N GLY A 48 7.26 -13.88 -1.29
CA GLY A 48 8.04 -13.60 -0.08
C GLY A 48 9.08 -12.49 -0.29
N LEU A 49 9.87 -12.58 -1.35
CA LEU A 49 10.87 -11.56 -1.69
C LEU A 49 10.22 -10.19 -1.96
N HIS A 50 9.08 -10.18 -2.66
CA HIS A 50 8.35 -8.93 -2.91
C HIS A 50 7.80 -8.35 -1.60
N ALA A 51 7.22 -9.17 -0.72
CA ALA A 51 6.72 -8.74 0.58
C ALA A 51 7.82 -8.14 1.45
N GLU A 52 8.99 -8.79 1.51
CA GLU A 52 10.16 -8.30 2.23
C GLU A 52 10.61 -6.92 1.71
N GLU A 53 10.66 -6.74 0.39
CA GLU A 53 10.99 -5.45 -0.21
C GLU A 53 9.99 -4.35 0.21
N ARG A 54 8.68 -4.65 0.14
CA ARG A 54 7.63 -3.68 0.51
C ARG A 54 7.69 -3.29 1.98
N ILE A 55 7.89 -4.27 2.86
CA ILE A 55 8.09 -4.05 4.29
C ILE A 55 9.32 -3.17 4.52
N HIS A 56 10.43 -3.47 3.83
CA HIS A 56 11.66 -2.69 3.95
C HIS A 56 11.48 -1.23 3.56
N LEU A 57 10.79 -0.96 2.44
CA LEU A 57 10.48 0.41 1.99
C LEU A 57 9.67 1.19 3.02
N VAL A 58 8.63 0.58 3.59
CA VAL A 58 7.81 1.19 4.64
C VAL A 58 8.63 1.46 5.90
N GLN A 59 9.46 0.50 6.32
CA GLN A 59 10.34 0.68 7.48
C GLN A 59 11.33 1.83 7.30
N MET A 60 11.89 2.00 6.08
CA MET A 60 12.75 3.13 5.76
C MET A 60 12.00 4.45 5.89
N ALA A 61 10.84 4.59 5.25
CA ALA A 61 10.04 5.82 5.31
C ALA A 61 9.66 6.19 6.76
N ILE A 62 9.19 5.22 7.55
CA ILE A 62 8.88 5.43 8.97
C ILE A 62 10.12 5.87 9.74
N ARG A 63 11.26 5.20 9.53
CA ARG A 63 12.53 5.52 10.20
C ARG A 63 13.00 6.93 9.86
N ASP A 64 12.87 7.36 8.61
CA ASP A 64 13.29 8.68 8.17
C ASP A 64 12.41 9.78 8.75
N VAL A 65 11.10 9.54 8.88
CA VAL A 65 10.18 10.43 9.59
C VAL A 65 10.53 10.53 11.07
N LEU A 66 10.66 9.40 11.76
CA LEU A 66 10.88 9.37 13.21
C LEU A 66 12.25 9.94 13.62
N ASN A 67 13.27 9.81 12.77
CA ASN A 67 14.60 10.34 13.04
C ASN A 67 14.84 11.75 12.46
N GLY A 68 13.82 12.39 11.89
CA GLY A 68 13.95 13.72 11.29
C GLY A 68 14.88 13.78 10.08
N LYS A 69 15.09 12.63 9.40
CA LYS A 69 15.89 12.52 8.17
C LYS A 69 15.04 12.69 6.91
N SER A 70 13.73 12.59 7.06
CA SER A 70 12.78 12.83 5.99
C SER A 70 12.82 14.29 5.54
N HIS A 71 12.66 14.52 4.24
CA HIS A 71 12.41 15.85 3.67
C HIS A 71 10.95 16.34 3.89
N GLY A 72 10.17 15.61 4.69
CA GLY A 72 8.80 15.91 5.06
C GLY A 72 7.85 14.76 4.70
N LEU A 73 6.69 14.69 5.36
CA LEU A 73 5.72 13.59 5.14
C LEU A 73 5.30 13.46 3.67
N GLN A 74 5.19 14.58 2.95
CA GLN A 74 4.85 14.59 1.53
C GLN A 74 5.94 13.96 0.64
N PHE A 75 7.21 14.10 1.04
CA PHE A 75 8.30 13.43 0.34
C PHE A 75 8.19 11.91 0.48
N GLU A 76 7.91 11.41 1.70
CA GLU A 76 7.73 9.96 1.92
C GLU A 76 6.51 9.40 1.18
N VAL A 77 5.40 10.14 1.14
CA VAL A 77 4.22 9.78 0.34
C VAL A 77 4.59 9.63 -1.13
N ALA A 78 5.27 10.63 -1.70
CA ALA A 78 5.70 10.59 -3.10
C ALA A 78 6.69 9.45 -3.35
N TYR A 79 7.65 9.24 -2.45
CA TYR A 79 8.64 8.18 -2.51
C TYR A 79 7.97 6.80 -2.56
N LEU A 80 7.09 6.50 -1.61
CA LEU A 80 6.38 5.21 -1.56
C LEU A 80 5.53 4.99 -2.81
N ARG A 81 4.76 5.98 -3.23
CA ARG A 81 3.94 5.91 -4.46
C ARG A 81 4.79 5.65 -5.70
N GLN A 82 5.93 6.33 -5.83
CA GLN A 82 6.85 6.11 -6.95
C GLN A 82 7.41 4.68 -6.95
N ARG A 83 7.75 4.14 -5.77
CA ARG A 83 8.26 2.78 -5.64
C ARG A 83 7.21 1.72 -6.00
N ILE A 84 5.97 1.89 -5.54
CA ILE A 84 4.86 0.99 -5.91
C ILE A 84 4.57 1.07 -7.40
N ALA A 85 4.55 2.27 -8.00
CA ALA A 85 4.30 2.43 -9.43
C ALA A 85 5.38 1.74 -10.28
N ALA A 86 6.63 1.73 -9.83
CA ALA A 86 7.73 1.03 -10.49
C ALA A 86 7.67 -0.50 -10.32
N ARG A 87 7.01 -1.01 -9.27
CA ARG A 87 6.84 -2.43 -8.98
C ARG A 87 5.37 -2.75 -8.66
N PRO A 88 4.52 -2.82 -9.69
CA PRO A 88 3.10 -3.08 -9.49
C PRO A 88 2.86 -4.43 -8.78
N PRO A 89 1.72 -4.58 -8.09
CA PRO A 89 1.40 -5.74 -7.24
C PRO A 89 1.30 -7.09 -7.97
N ARG A 90 1.51 -7.14 -9.28
CA ARG A 90 1.48 -8.36 -10.07
C ARG A 90 2.88 -8.95 -10.14
N TYR A 91 3.18 -9.91 -9.27
CA TYR A 91 4.34 -10.78 -9.39
C TYR A 91 3.97 -11.97 -10.29
N THR A 92 3.74 -11.68 -11.57
CA THR A 92 3.61 -12.73 -12.58
C THR A 92 4.99 -13.35 -12.73
N THR A 93 5.16 -14.62 -12.33
CA THR A 93 6.41 -15.35 -12.57
C THR A 93 6.61 -15.53 -14.07
N ILE A 94 7.86 -15.67 -14.52
CA ILE A 94 8.20 -15.91 -15.94
C ILE A 94 7.34 -17.07 -16.50
N ASP A 95 7.08 -18.10 -15.70
CA ASP A 95 6.24 -19.24 -16.07
C ASP A 95 4.79 -18.82 -16.43
N GLN A 96 4.18 -17.85 -15.75
CA GLN A 96 2.85 -17.31 -16.11
C GLN A 96 2.87 -16.39 -17.34
N VAL A 97 4.00 -15.75 -17.64
CA VAL A 97 4.18 -14.99 -18.88
C VAL A 97 4.36 -15.94 -20.07
N LEU A 98 5.00 -17.08 -19.86
CA LEU A 98 5.23 -18.11 -20.87
C LEU A 98 3.98 -18.97 -21.12
N ASP A 99 3.25 -19.39 -20.08
CA ASP A 99 2.00 -20.16 -20.20
C ASP A 99 0.85 -19.34 -20.81
N GLY A 100 0.91 -18.00 -20.75
CA GLY A 100 -0.03 -17.11 -21.44
C GLY A 100 0.28 -16.88 -22.92
N GLY A 101 1.39 -17.43 -23.44
CA GLY A 101 1.86 -17.27 -24.81
C GLY A 101 1.55 -18.44 -25.76
N GLU A 102 1.16 -19.61 -25.24
CA GLU A 102 0.81 -20.78 -26.07
C GLU A 102 -0.70 -20.78 -26.35
N GLY A 103 -1.12 -19.89 -27.25
CA GLY A 103 -2.52 -19.79 -27.63
C GLY A 103 -2.81 -18.85 -28.77
N GLN A 104 -1.92 -18.74 -29.77
CA GLN A 104 -2.26 -18.28 -31.13
C GLN A 104 -1.43 -19.01 -32.17
#